data_AF-A0AAV5EAU9-F1
#
_entry.id   AF-A0AAV5EAU9-F1
#
_cell.length_a   1.000
_cell.length_b   1.000
_cell.length_c   1.000
_cell.angle_alpha   90.00
_cell.angle_beta   90.00
_cell.angle_gamma   90.00
#
_symmetry.space_group_name_H-M   'P 1'
#
loop_
_entity.id
_entity.type
_entity.pdbx_description
1 polymer ?
#
loop_
_entity_poly.entity_id
_entity_poly.type
_entity_poly.pdbx_seq_one_letter_code
_entity_poly.pdbx_strand_id
1 'polypeptide(L)'
;MLLPQVFPFSKVLELPTKVINFQQQEQEPLGEAWERVNSYNTTGPNLRIPNFMLLQHFICGLRPESAKYLNTATGGAFVFKTPSEGKELVKKDYLEPQRYEN
;
A
#
# COMPACT_ATOMS: atom_id res chain seq x y z
N MET A 1 -20.45 -2.31 -34.40
CA MET A 1 -20.67 -1.41 -33.24
C MET A 1 -20.43 -2.24 -32.00
N LEU A 2 -19.35 -1.98 -31.25
CA LEU A 2 -19.06 -2.71 -30.01
C LEU A 2 -19.76 -1.99 -28.86
N LEU A 3 -20.56 -2.71 -28.08
CA LEU A 3 -21.16 -2.18 -26.86
C LEU A 3 -20.04 -1.82 -25.87
N PRO A 4 -20.12 -0.68 -25.15
CA PRO A 4 -19.18 -0.39 -24.09
C PRO A 4 -19.24 -1.51 -23.07
N GLN A 5 -18.08 -2.03 -22.65
CA GLN A 5 -18.01 -2.97 -21.53
C GLN A 5 -18.50 -2.24 -20.27
N VAL A 6 -19.76 -2.47 -19.88
CA VAL A 6 -20.35 -1.88 -18.68
C VAL A 6 -19.88 -2.70 -17.49
N PHE A 7 -18.88 -2.20 -16.77
CA PHE A 7 -18.46 -2.80 -15.52
C PHE A 7 -19.48 -2.50 -14.42
N PRO A 8 -19.89 -3.48 -13.60
CA PRO A 8 -20.70 -3.21 -12.43
C PRO A 8 -20.02 -2.15 -11.55
N PHE A 9 -20.79 -1.20 -11.01
CA PHE A 9 -20.27 -0.16 -10.13
C PHE A 9 -19.51 -0.74 -8.92
N SER A 10 -19.96 -1.89 -8.41
CA SER A 10 -19.27 -2.65 -7.36
C SER A 10 -17.84 -3.06 -7.76
N LYS A 11 -17.61 -3.43 -9.03
CA LYS A 11 -16.29 -3.79 -9.55
C LYS A 11 -15.39 -2.57 -9.73
N VAL A 12 -15.96 -1.40 -10.03
CA VAL A 12 -15.24 -0.13 -10.09
C VAL A 12 -14.75 0.31 -8.71
N LEU A 13 -15.54 0.08 -7.67
CA LEU A 13 -15.23 0.48 -6.29
C LEU A 13 -14.43 -0.56 -5.48
N GLU A 14 -14.30 -1.79 -5.97
CA GLU A 14 -13.67 -2.88 -5.23
C GLU A 14 -12.22 -2.52 -4.81
N LEU A 15 -11.42 -1.99 -5.73
CA LEU A 15 -10.02 -1.65 -5.46
C LEU A 15 -9.87 -0.43 -4.53
N PRO A 16 -10.52 0.73 -4.78
CA PRO A 16 -10.50 1.86 -3.85
C PRO A 16 -10.90 1.45 -2.43
N THR A 17 -11.92 0.61 -2.30
CA THR A 17 -12.40 0.11 -1.01
C THR A 17 -11.33 -0.70 -0.28
N LYS A 18 -10.59 -1.58 -0.99
CA LYS A 18 -9.49 -2.36 -0.38
C LYS A 18 -8.33 -1.50 0.09
N VAL A 19 -8.00 -0.42 -0.62
CA VAL A 19 -6.94 0.51 -0.21
C VAL A 19 -7.38 1.39 0.95
N ILE A 20 -8.58 1.97 0.89
CA ILE A 20 -9.10 2.84 1.96
C ILE A 20 -9.20 2.07 3.29
N ASN A 21 -9.62 0.82 3.23
CA ASN A 21 -9.73 -0.07 4.40
C ASN A 21 -8.47 -0.91 4.62
N PHE A 22 -7.34 -0.55 4.01
CA PHE A 22 -6.10 -1.28 4.21
C PHE A 22 -5.70 -1.23 5.68
N GLN A 23 -5.34 -2.38 6.22
CA GLN A 23 -4.75 -2.54 7.55
C GLN A 23 -3.63 -3.57 7.45
N GLN A 24 -2.50 -3.29 8.06
CA GLN A 24 -1.42 -4.25 8.26
C GLN A 24 -1.88 -5.29 9.27
N GLN A 25 -1.76 -6.57 8.93
CA GLN A 25 -2.20 -7.65 9.80
C GLN A 25 -1.24 -7.84 10.97
N GLU A 26 -1.71 -8.52 12.02
CA GLU A 26 -0.84 -8.92 13.12
C GLU A 26 0.29 -9.80 12.59
N GLN A 27 1.52 -9.52 13.02
CA GLN A 27 2.74 -10.24 12.58
C GLN A 27 3.11 -10.12 11.10
N GLU A 28 2.29 -9.47 10.25
CA GLU A 28 2.63 -9.21 8.86
C GLU A 28 3.82 -8.24 8.77
N PRO A 29 4.93 -8.63 8.11
CA PRO A 29 6.06 -7.75 7.86
C PRO A 29 5.67 -6.54 7.00
N LEU A 30 6.34 -5.41 7.19
CA LEU A 30 6.08 -4.19 6.41
C LEU A 30 6.24 -4.41 4.89
N GLY A 31 7.24 -5.22 4.50
CA GLY A 31 7.46 -5.63 3.11
C GLY A 31 6.28 -6.38 2.50
N GLU A 32 5.76 -7.38 3.20
CA GLU A 32 4.60 -8.16 2.74
C GLU A 32 3.34 -7.31 2.68
N ALA A 33 3.13 -6.43 3.67
CA ALA A 33 2.05 -5.46 3.67
C ALA A 33 2.12 -4.53 2.43
N TRP A 34 3.33 -4.10 2.05
CA TRP A 34 3.56 -3.29 0.86
C TRP A 34 3.30 -4.06 -0.44
N GLU A 35 3.72 -5.32 -0.53
CA GLU A 35 3.42 -6.16 -1.69
C GLU A 35 1.91 -6.37 -1.84
N ARG A 36 1.20 -6.61 -0.72
CA ARG A 36 -0.25 -6.78 -0.71
C ARG A 36 -0.98 -5.53 -1.17
N VAL A 37 -0.63 -4.34 -0.68
CA VAL A 37 -1.30 -3.10 -1.11
C VAL A 37 -1.04 -2.81 -2.59
N ASN A 38 0.17 -3.12 -3.11
CA ASN A 38 0.50 -2.93 -4.51
C ASN A 38 -0.14 -3.98 -5.44
N SER A 39 -0.47 -5.17 -4.93
CA SER A 39 -1.19 -6.19 -5.70
C SER A 39 -2.58 -5.71 -6.14
N TYR A 40 -3.17 -4.72 -5.45
CA TYR A 40 -4.45 -4.13 -5.84
C TYR A 40 -4.35 -3.29 -7.13
N ASN A 41 -3.15 -2.89 -7.55
CA ASN A 41 -2.93 -2.11 -8.77
C ASN A 41 -2.69 -2.97 -10.04
N THR A 42 -2.64 -4.30 -9.93
CA THR A 42 -2.34 -5.20 -11.06
C THR A 42 -3.56 -5.87 -11.69
N THR A 43 -4.76 -5.71 -11.12
CA THR A 43 -5.95 -6.47 -11.52
C THR A 43 -7.14 -5.56 -11.88
N GLY A 44 -7.09 -4.89 -13.03
CA GLY A 44 -8.30 -4.23 -13.57
C GLY A 44 -8.12 -3.35 -14.81
N PRO A 45 -9.22 -2.98 -15.49
CA PRO A 45 -9.22 -1.85 -16.43
C PRO A 45 -8.72 -0.60 -15.68
N ASN A 46 -8.12 0.35 -16.40
CA ASN A 46 -7.28 1.45 -15.91
C ASN A 46 -8.00 2.48 -14.98
N LEU A 47 -8.63 2.00 -13.91
CA LEU A 47 -9.32 2.70 -12.82
C LEU A 47 -8.37 2.79 -11.62
N ARG A 48 -7.12 3.19 -11.91
CA ARG A 48 -6.04 3.21 -10.93
C ARG A 48 -6.37 4.18 -9.80
N ILE A 49 -6.20 3.70 -8.58
CA ILE A 49 -6.20 4.55 -7.41
C ILE A 49 -5.04 5.53 -7.55
N PRO A 50 -5.24 6.84 -7.29
CA PRO A 50 -4.14 7.79 -7.33
C PRO A 50 -3.00 7.35 -6.39
N ASN A 51 -1.75 7.47 -6.86
CA ASN A 51 -0.59 7.06 -6.07
C ASN A 51 -0.56 7.72 -4.67
N PHE A 52 -0.93 9.00 -4.57
CA PHE A 52 -0.98 9.69 -3.29
C PHE A 52 -1.97 9.00 -2.32
N MET A 53 -3.13 8.56 -2.84
CA MET A 53 -4.17 7.90 -2.04
C MET A 53 -3.69 6.52 -1.59
N LEU A 54 -3.01 5.77 -2.47
CA LEU A 54 -2.37 4.50 -2.10
C LEU A 54 -1.36 4.69 -0.96
N LEU A 55 -0.44 5.65 -1.09
CA LEU A 55 0.62 5.89 -0.11
C LEU A 55 0.09 6.43 1.22
N GLN A 56 -0.89 7.34 1.17
CA GLN A 56 -1.54 7.88 2.36
C GLN A 56 -2.26 6.78 3.14
N HIS A 57 -3.12 5.99 2.47
CA HIS A 57 -3.86 4.93 3.14
C HIS A 57 -2.98 3.77 3.57
N PHE A 58 -1.88 3.50 2.85
CA PHE A 58 -0.88 2.55 3.32
C PHE A 58 -0.32 2.97 4.68
N ILE A 59 0.17 4.22 4.83
CA ILE A 59 0.67 4.75 6.11
C ILE A 59 -0.39 4.71 7.21
N CYS A 60 -1.62 5.14 6.91
CA CYS A 60 -2.71 5.12 7.89
C CYS A 60 -3.12 3.71 8.32
N GLY A 61 -2.93 2.71 7.46
CA GLY A 61 -3.22 1.32 7.74
C GLY A 61 -2.08 0.55 8.39
N LEU A 62 -0.91 1.16 8.60
CA LEU A 62 0.22 0.50 9.25
C LEU A 62 0.00 0.38 10.75
N ARG A 63 0.59 -0.67 11.34
CA ARG A 63 0.73 -0.77 12.80
C ARG A 63 1.59 0.40 13.31
N PRO A 64 1.38 0.87 14.56
CA PRO A 64 2.09 2.03 15.11
C PRO A 64 3.61 1.95 14.96
N GLU A 65 4.20 0.78 15.18
CA GLU A 65 5.64 0.55 15.07
C GLU A 65 6.12 0.70 13.63
N SER A 66 5.44 0.05 12.68
CA SER A 66 5.72 0.13 11.25
C SER A 66 5.55 1.56 10.72
N ALA A 67 4.52 2.27 11.16
CA ALA A 67 4.25 3.65 10.77
C ALA A 67 5.34 4.60 11.29
N LYS A 68 5.68 4.50 12.58
CA LYS A 68 6.76 5.27 13.21
C LYS A 68 8.09 5.02 12.52
N TYR A 69 8.38 3.76 12.24
CA TYR A 69 9.56 3.33 11.53
C TYR A 69 9.65 3.99 10.16
N LEU A 70 8.65 3.78 9.31
CA LEU A 70 8.62 4.30 7.95
C LEU A 70 8.63 5.83 7.91
N ASN A 71 7.95 6.49 8.85
CA ASN A 71 7.97 7.94 8.98
C ASN A 71 9.38 8.46 9.33
N THR A 72 10.08 7.77 10.23
CA THR A 72 11.46 8.12 10.63
C THR A 72 12.44 7.92 9.47
N ALA A 73 12.38 6.76 8.80
CA ALA A 73 13.24 6.43 7.67
C ALA A 73 13.08 7.39 6.47
N THR A 74 11.88 7.98 6.31
CA THR A 74 11.55 8.86 5.20
C THR A 74 11.53 10.34 5.55
N GLY A 75 11.75 10.71 6.81
CA GLY A 75 11.58 12.08 7.29
C GLY A 75 10.15 12.62 7.09
N GLY A 76 9.15 11.73 7.14
CA GLY A 76 7.75 12.05 6.88
C GLY A 76 7.39 12.30 5.42
N ALA A 77 8.32 12.06 4.49
CA ALA A 77 8.10 12.33 3.08
C ALA A 77 7.43 11.19 2.30
N PHE A 78 7.07 10.06 2.95
CA PHE A 78 6.58 8.86 2.26
C PHE A 78 5.36 9.12 1.36
N VAL A 79 4.38 9.89 1.81
CA VAL A 79 3.14 10.19 1.06
C VAL A 79 3.38 11.02 -0.21
N PHE A 80 4.55 11.67 -0.31
CA PHE A 80 4.95 12.49 -1.46
C PHE A 80 5.82 11.71 -2.47
N LYS A 81 6.04 10.42 -2.23
CA LYS A 81 6.81 9.55 -3.12
C LYS A 81 5.97 8.98 -4.25
N THR A 82 6.64 8.30 -5.15
CA THR A 82 6.02 7.36 -6.09
C THR A 82 5.94 5.97 -5.47
N PRO A 83 5.05 5.07 -5.94
CA PRO A 83 5.06 3.67 -5.50
C PRO A 83 6.41 2.98 -5.75
N SER A 84 7.13 3.33 -6.83
CA SER A 84 8.45 2.78 -7.08
C SER A 84 9.46 3.19 -6.00
N GLU A 85 9.50 4.46 -5.61
CA GLU A 85 10.34 4.92 -4.51
C GLU A 85 9.89 4.32 -3.17
N GLY A 86 8.58 4.23 -2.92
CA GLY A 86 8.02 3.57 -1.74
C GLY A 86 8.47 2.12 -1.62
N LYS A 87 8.53 1.40 -2.74
CA LYS A 87 9.06 0.03 -2.80
C LYS A 87 10.51 -0.05 -2.41
N GLU A 88 11.36 0.85 -2.88
CA GLU A 88 12.77 0.87 -2.51
C GLU A 88 12.97 1.22 -1.03
N LEU A 89 12.14 2.12 -0.49
CA LEU A 89 12.17 2.50 0.94
C LEU A 89 11.74 1.35 1.85
N VAL A 90 10.66 0.64 1.49
CA VAL A 90 10.24 -0.56 2.22
C VAL A 90 11.25 -1.70 2.03
N LYS A 91 11.88 -1.79 0.85
CA LYS A 91 12.81 -2.88 0.55
C LYS A 91 14.17 -2.76 1.22
N LYS A 92 14.63 -1.53 1.44
CA LYS A 92 15.91 -1.25 2.07
C LYS A 92 16.03 -1.92 3.45
N ASP A 93 14.89 -2.36 4.02
CA ASP A 93 14.77 -3.02 5.31
C ASP A 93 14.27 -4.49 5.27
N TYR A 94 14.24 -5.16 4.11
CA TYR A 94 14.27 -6.64 4.10
C TYR A 94 15.57 -7.19 4.74
N LEU A 95 16.52 -6.31 5.08
CA LEU A 95 17.82 -6.60 5.67
C LEU A 95 17.92 -6.01 7.09
N GLU A 96 17.38 -6.79 8.06
CA GLU A 96 17.66 -6.85 9.52
C GLU A 96 16.76 -6.13 10.56
N PRO A 97 16.63 -6.70 11.79
CA PRO A 97 16.51 -8.10 12.20
C PRO A 97 15.12 -8.42 12.78
N GLN A 98 14.81 -9.71 12.83
CA GLN A 98 13.62 -10.24 13.50
C GLN A 98 13.54 -9.74 14.94
N ARG A 99 12.31 -9.39 15.36
CA ARG A 99 11.83 -9.34 16.74
C ARG A 99 12.85 -8.84 17.77
N TYR A 100 12.66 -7.62 18.24
CA TYR A 100 12.98 -7.36 19.65
C TYR A 100 11.98 -8.15 20.49
N GLU A 101 12.34 -9.41 20.78
CA GLU A 101 11.78 -10.14 21.90
C GLU A 101 12.12 -9.35 23.17
N ASN A 102 11.08 -8.99 23.92
CA ASN A 102 11.08 -8.78 25.35
C ASN A 102 9.71 -9.24 25.88
#